data_AF-A0A0F5NFR5-F1
#
_entry.id   AF-A0A0F5NFR5-F1
#
_cell.length_a   1.000
_cell.length_b   1.000
_cell.length_c   1.000
_cell.angle_alpha   90.00
_cell.angle_beta   90.00
_cell.angle_gamma   90.00
#
_symmetry.space_group_name_H-M   'P 1'
#
loop_
_entity.id
_entity.type
_entity.pdbx_description
1 polymer ?
#
loop_
_entity_poly.entity_id
_entity_poly.type
_entity_poly.pdbx_seq_one_letter_code
_entity_poly.pdbx_strand_id
1 'polypeptide(L)'
;MFGRRDLSKVGIRAFADVLAAEQSAISVTVGNPNLVNNTEVRWKLLLRITPDAEPPFEASVTALLPQLSSPRPGTRLPVLYDPKDHSRVQIDHRPAATADVAIDAVTAARPDLAGAQVMGMPMTDVIRQAIADPTAFREDMMRRGAEMQQQVLGAMQAGQTQQAADPIDRLERLAALKDRGLLTDEEFEQQKRKILGD
;
A
#
# COMPACT_ATOMS: atom_id res chain seq x y z
N MET A 1 12.39 41.85 5.59
CA MET A 1 12.54 41.06 4.36
C MET A 1 11.16 40.60 3.93
N PHE A 2 10.71 40.97 2.73
CA PHE A 2 9.36 40.68 2.25
C PHE A 2 9.11 39.17 2.13
N GLY A 3 7.93 38.75 2.61
CA GLY A 3 7.51 37.37 2.73
C GLY A 3 7.57 36.62 1.40
N ARG A 4 8.59 35.79 1.24
CA ARG A 4 8.61 34.76 0.19
C ARG A 4 7.47 33.80 0.49
N ARG A 5 6.50 33.71 -0.42
CA ARG A 5 5.35 32.80 -0.28
C ARG A 5 5.86 31.36 -0.17
N ASP A 6 5.44 30.66 0.86
CA ASP A 6 5.81 29.27 1.09
C ASP A 6 5.29 28.39 -0.06
N LEU A 7 6.19 27.70 -0.76
CA LEU A 7 5.84 26.83 -1.89
C LEU A 7 4.98 25.64 -1.43
N SER A 8 5.02 25.27 -0.15
CA SER A 8 4.10 24.27 0.40
C SER A 8 2.63 24.67 0.28
N LYS A 9 2.34 25.97 0.16
CA LYS A 9 0.97 26.52 0.06
C LYS A 9 0.57 26.94 -1.34
N VAL A 10 1.53 27.40 -2.15
CA VAL A 10 1.26 28.03 -3.46
C VAL A 10 1.97 27.38 -4.63
N GLY A 11 2.86 26.43 -4.37
CA GLY A 11 3.64 25.75 -5.40
C GLY A 11 2.79 24.74 -6.17
N ILE A 12 3.09 24.60 -7.46
CA ILE A 12 2.54 23.55 -8.32
C ILE A 12 3.42 22.30 -8.18
N ARG A 13 2.79 21.13 -8.11
CA ARG A 13 3.50 19.85 -8.05
C ARG A 13 3.99 19.46 -9.44
N ALA A 14 5.22 18.99 -9.49
CA ALA A 14 5.81 18.36 -10.66
C ALA A 14 6.79 17.27 -10.23
N PHE A 15 7.24 16.48 -11.19
CA PHE A 15 8.38 15.59 -10.98
C PHE A 15 9.63 16.20 -11.59
N ALA A 16 10.78 15.90 -10.99
CA ALA A 16 12.06 16.31 -11.50
C ALA A 16 13.05 15.16 -11.56
N ASP A 17 13.83 15.09 -12.63
CA ASP A 17 14.96 14.19 -12.76
C ASP A 17 16.20 14.89 -12.20
N VAL A 18 16.94 14.22 -11.31
CA VAL A 18 18.24 14.72 -10.84
C VAL A 18 19.24 14.59 -11.99
N LEU A 19 19.79 15.70 -12.46
CA LEU A 19 20.87 15.72 -13.46
C LEU A 19 22.25 15.64 -12.78
N ALA A 20 22.41 16.37 -11.67
CA ALA A 20 23.62 16.37 -10.87
C ALA A 20 23.28 16.54 -9.39
N ALA A 21 24.09 15.93 -8.52
CA ALA A 21 23.95 16.03 -7.07
C ALA A 21 25.32 16.23 -6.44
N GLU A 22 25.47 17.32 -5.70
CA GLU A 22 26.67 17.67 -4.95
C GLU A 22 26.34 17.71 -3.46
N GLN A 23 26.98 16.83 -2.69
CA GLN A 23 26.87 16.84 -1.24
C GLN A 23 27.76 17.94 -0.67
N SER A 24 27.23 18.75 0.23
CA SER A 24 28.08 19.66 1.01
C SER A 24 28.58 18.99 2.30
N ALA A 25 29.62 19.56 2.90
CA ALA A 25 30.10 19.14 4.22
C ALA A 25 29.15 19.53 5.38
N ILE A 26 28.01 20.16 5.09
CA ILE A 26 27.06 20.64 6.11
C ILE A 26 26.02 19.55 6.36
N SER A 27 25.99 19.05 7.60
CA SER A 27 24.94 18.18 8.12
C SER A 27 24.23 18.84 9.30
N VAL A 28 22.93 18.61 9.42
CA VAL A 28 22.08 19.07 10.52
C VAL A 28 21.52 17.83 11.21
N THR A 29 21.79 17.66 12.49
CA THR A 29 21.25 16.57 13.30
C THR A 29 20.34 17.15 14.38
N VAL A 30 19.10 16.66 14.46
CA VAL A 30 18.12 17.13 15.45
C VAL A 30 17.80 16.00 16.44
N GLY A 31 18.09 16.21 17.73
CA GLY A 31 17.84 15.22 18.78
C GLY A 31 18.99 14.22 18.95
N ASN A 32 18.67 12.95 19.22
CA ASN A 32 19.68 11.93 19.51
C ASN A 32 20.48 11.57 18.24
N PRO A 33 21.80 11.84 18.20
CA PRO A 33 22.63 11.62 17.02
C PRO A 33 22.84 10.13 16.68
N ASN A 34 22.53 9.21 17.60
CA ASN A 34 22.58 7.78 17.33
C ASN A 34 21.42 7.27 16.48
N LEU A 35 20.38 8.09 16.26
CA LEU A 35 19.27 7.77 15.38
C LEU A 35 19.61 8.24 13.97
N VAL A 36 19.94 7.29 13.09
CA VAL A 36 20.39 7.53 11.71
C VAL A 36 19.38 8.35 10.89
N ASN A 37 18.09 8.32 11.24
CA ASN A 37 17.05 9.12 10.56
C ASN A 37 16.98 10.59 11.00
N ASN A 38 17.74 11.00 12.03
CA ASN A 38 17.69 12.37 12.56
C ASN A 38 18.74 13.30 11.97
N THR A 39 19.58 12.79 11.06
CA THR A 39 20.63 13.57 10.40
C THR A 39 20.25 13.83 8.95
N GLU A 40 20.16 15.12 8.62
CA GLU A 40 20.01 15.61 7.26
C GLU A 40 21.32 16.17 6.76
N VAL A 41 21.59 16.00 5.47
CA VAL A 41 22.75 16.55 4.79
C VAL A 41 22.28 17.57 3.78
N ARG A 42 23.01 18.68 3.66
CA ARG A 42 22.71 19.70 2.67
C ARG A 42 23.29 19.30 1.32
N TRP A 43 22.42 19.25 0.32
CA TRP A 43 22.72 18.95 -1.07
C TRP A 43 22.49 20.16 -1.96
N LYS A 44 23.33 20.31 -2.97
CA LYS A 44 23.09 21.17 -4.13
C LYS A 44 22.76 20.27 -5.31
N LEU A 45 21.57 20.42 -5.85
CA LEU A 45 21.02 19.58 -6.91
C LEU A 45 20.82 20.42 -8.17
N LEU A 46 21.11 19.83 -9.32
CA LEU A 46 20.63 20.30 -10.61
C LEU A 46 19.50 19.37 -11.03
N LEU A 47 18.31 19.94 -11.21
CA LEU A 47 17.09 19.20 -11.48
C LEU A 47 16.55 19.58 -12.85
N ARG A 48 16.05 18.61 -13.61
CA ARG A 48 15.19 18.84 -14.78
C ARG A 48 13.74 18.61 -14.37
N ILE A 49 13.01 19.69 -14.18
CA ILE A 49 11.61 19.68 -13.79
C ILE A 49 10.78 19.43 -15.05
N THR A 50 9.83 18.50 -14.97
CA THR A 50 8.88 18.18 -16.04
C THR A 50 7.47 18.39 -15.50
N PRO A 51 6.91 19.61 -15.62
CA PRO A 51 5.52 19.86 -15.28
C PRO A 51 4.57 19.36 -16.37
N ASP A 52 3.31 19.10 -16.01
CA ASP A 52 2.32 18.60 -16.98
C ASP A 52 1.81 19.69 -17.94
N ALA A 53 1.79 20.95 -17.50
CA ALA A 53 1.14 22.05 -18.21
C ALA A 53 2.10 22.96 -19.01
N GLU A 54 3.42 22.75 -18.90
CA GLU A 54 4.42 23.60 -19.54
C GLU A 54 5.70 22.81 -19.92
N PRO A 55 6.56 23.35 -20.80
CA PRO A 55 7.78 22.67 -21.21
C PRO A 55 8.72 22.38 -20.03
N PRO A 56 9.50 21.29 -20.10
CA PRO A 56 10.51 21.00 -19.08
C PRO A 56 11.54 22.12 -18.96
N PHE A 57 11.99 22.40 -17.74
CA PHE A 57 13.02 23.39 -17.46
C PHE A 57 14.01 22.88 -16.42
N GLU A 58 15.18 23.52 -16.36
CA GLU A 58 16.21 23.17 -15.39
C GLU A 58 16.26 24.19 -14.24
N ALA A 59 16.45 23.71 -13.02
CA ALA A 59 16.66 24.57 -11.87
C ALA A 59 17.69 23.98 -10.90
N SER A 60 18.44 24.86 -10.24
CA SER A 60 19.32 24.45 -9.15
C SER A 60 18.64 24.64 -7.80
N VAL A 61 18.60 23.57 -7.01
CA VAL A 61 17.95 23.56 -5.70
C VAL A 61 18.96 23.21 -4.64
N THR A 62 18.88 23.89 -3.50
CA THR A 62 19.60 23.49 -2.29
C THR A 62 18.59 22.95 -1.29
N ALA A 63 18.77 21.71 -0.87
CA ALA A 63 17.83 21.03 0.03
C ALA A 63 18.57 20.25 1.12
N LEU A 64 17.93 20.11 2.27
CA LEU A 64 18.32 19.15 3.29
C LEU A 64 17.61 17.83 3.00
N LEU A 65 18.38 16.75 2.91
CA LEU A 65 17.85 15.41 2.69
C LEU A 65 18.37 14.45 3.76
N PRO A 66 17.59 13.44 4.19
CA PRO A 66 18.06 12.43 5.12
C PRO A 66 19.36 11.79 4.62
N GLN A 67 20.32 11.55 5.52
CA GLN A 67 21.65 11.05 5.14
C GLN A 67 21.62 9.72 4.37
N LEU A 68 20.60 8.88 4.60
CA LEU A 68 20.40 7.61 3.89
C LEU A 68 19.79 7.79 2.49
N SER A 69 19.22 8.96 2.21
CA SER A 69 18.55 9.31 0.95
C SER A 69 19.48 10.14 0.07
N SER A 70 20.62 9.55 -0.33
CA SER A 70 21.58 10.21 -1.22
C SER A 70 21.04 10.23 -2.66
N PRO A 71 20.66 11.41 -3.20
CA PRO A 71 20.15 11.49 -4.56
C PRO A 71 21.28 11.29 -5.57
N ARG A 72 21.02 10.49 -6.59
CA ARG A 72 21.95 10.25 -7.71
C ARG A 72 21.42 10.83 -9.01
N PRO A 73 22.27 11.15 -9.99
CA PRO A 73 21.81 11.42 -11.35
C PRO A 73 20.86 10.31 -11.85
N GLY A 74 19.74 10.71 -12.46
CA GLY A 74 18.64 9.83 -12.87
C GLY A 74 17.60 9.52 -11.77
N THR A 75 17.82 9.95 -10.53
CA THR A 75 16.79 9.84 -9.47
C THR A 75 15.63 10.77 -9.79
N ARG A 76 14.41 10.25 -9.78
CA ARG A 76 13.21 11.09 -9.90
C ARG A 76 12.76 11.55 -8.52
N LEU A 77 12.48 12.84 -8.34
CA LEU A 77 12.06 13.45 -7.08
C LEU A 77 10.76 14.24 -7.29
N PRO A 78 9.84 14.23 -6.31
CA PRO A 78 8.70 15.12 -6.36
C PRO A 78 9.13 16.52 -5.93
N VAL A 79 8.68 17.54 -6.66
CA VAL A 79 9.03 18.94 -6.39
C VAL A 79 7.80 19.83 -6.41
N LEU A 80 7.91 20.96 -5.74
CA LEU A 80 7.00 22.10 -5.81
C LEU A 80 7.73 23.25 -6.47
N TYR A 81 7.10 23.90 -7.43
CA TYR A 81 7.67 25.05 -8.11
C TYR A 81 6.67 26.21 -8.23
N ASP A 82 7.19 27.44 -8.39
CA ASP A 82 6.37 28.61 -8.69
C ASP A 82 6.24 28.78 -10.21
N PRO A 83 5.04 28.68 -10.81
CA PRO A 83 4.86 28.86 -12.25
C PRO A 83 5.17 30.28 -12.73
N LYS A 84 5.23 31.27 -11.81
CA LYS A 84 5.62 32.65 -12.14
C LYS A 84 7.11 32.88 -12.01
N ASP A 85 7.84 31.95 -11.39
CA ASP A 85 9.27 32.05 -11.11
C ASP A 85 9.90 30.66 -11.04
N HIS A 86 10.35 30.16 -12.20
CA HIS A 86 10.98 28.84 -12.35
C HIS A 86 12.31 28.67 -11.59
N SER A 87 12.87 29.75 -11.02
CA SER A 87 14.01 29.64 -10.11
C SER A 87 13.62 29.15 -8.71
N ARG A 88 12.32 29.19 -8.38
CA ARG A 88 11.79 28.82 -7.07
C ARG A 88 11.25 27.41 -7.11
N VAL A 89 12.13 26.47 -6.77
CA VAL A 89 11.82 25.04 -6.68
C VAL A 89 12.20 24.50 -5.30
N GLN A 90 11.38 23.64 -4.75
CA GLN A 90 11.60 22.94 -3.48
C GLN A 90 11.25 21.45 -3.64
N ILE A 91 11.95 20.58 -2.92
CA ILE A 91 11.59 19.16 -2.85
C ILE A 91 10.29 19.00 -2.05
N ASP A 92 9.36 18.22 -2.57
CA ASP A 92 8.11 17.90 -1.88
C ASP A 92 8.34 16.75 -0.89
N HIS A 93 8.56 17.09 0.39
CA HIS A 93 8.84 16.12 1.44
C HIS A 93 7.57 15.46 2.02
N ARG A 94 6.39 15.70 1.45
CA ARG A 94 5.16 15.08 1.96
C ARG A 94 5.23 13.55 1.80
N PRO A 95 4.82 12.78 2.84
CA PRO A 95 4.89 11.31 2.80
C PRO A 95 4.22 10.68 1.57
N ALA A 96 3.10 11.25 1.11
CA ALA A 96 2.43 10.79 -0.10
C ALA A 96 3.28 10.98 -1.36
N ALA A 97 4.03 12.08 -1.46
CA ALA A 97 4.87 12.37 -2.62
C ALA A 97 6.12 11.48 -2.68
N THR A 98 6.72 11.19 -1.53
CA THR A 98 7.86 10.27 -1.42
C THR A 98 7.44 8.81 -1.61
N ALA A 99 6.23 8.44 -1.18
CA ALA A 99 5.64 7.13 -1.44
C ALA A 99 5.48 6.86 -2.94
N ASP A 100 4.97 7.82 -3.70
CA ASP A 100 4.77 7.66 -5.15
C ASP A 100 6.08 7.35 -5.86
N VAL A 101 7.16 8.08 -5.55
CA VAL A 101 8.48 7.81 -6.11
C VAL A 101 9.04 6.44 -5.69
N ALA A 102 8.85 6.05 -4.43
CA ALA A 102 9.29 4.75 -3.95
C ALA A 102 8.53 3.60 -4.64
N ILE A 103 7.21 3.76 -4.84
CA ILE A 103 6.36 2.80 -5.55
C ILE A 103 6.78 2.71 -7.03
N ASP A 104 6.99 3.83 -7.70
CA ASP A 104 7.45 3.85 -9.09
C ASP A 104 8.82 3.17 -9.24
N ALA A 105 9.76 3.45 -8.35
CA ALA A 105 11.09 2.84 -8.38
C ALA A 105 11.04 1.32 -8.13
N VAL A 106 10.21 0.85 -7.19
CA VAL A 106 10.02 -0.58 -6.92
C VAL A 106 9.35 -1.26 -8.11
N THR A 107 8.27 -0.68 -8.64
CA THR A 107 7.54 -1.23 -9.80
C THR A 107 8.44 -1.30 -11.05
N ALA A 108 9.28 -0.29 -11.28
CA ALA A 108 10.24 -0.27 -12.38
C ALA A 108 11.34 -1.34 -12.22
N ALA A 109 11.79 -1.60 -10.99
CA ALA A 109 12.79 -2.63 -10.71
C ALA A 109 12.20 -4.06 -10.71
N ARG A 110 10.90 -4.19 -10.44
CA ARG A 110 10.18 -5.45 -10.24
C ARG A 110 8.84 -5.41 -11.00
N PRO A 111 8.86 -5.59 -12.33
CA PRO A 111 7.64 -5.55 -13.15
C PRO A 111 6.65 -6.67 -12.80
N ASP A 112 7.08 -7.72 -12.11
CA ASP A 112 6.24 -8.77 -11.54
C ASP A 112 5.22 -8.23 -10.51
N LEU A 113 5.57 -7.16 -9.79
CA LEU A 113 4.71 -6.54 -8.79
C LEU A 113 3.66 -5.60 -9.40
N ALA A 114 3.86 -5.14 -10.64
CA ALA A 114 2.93 -4.24 -11.34
C ALA A 114 1.54 -4.85 -11.55
N GLY A 115 1.46 -6.19 -11.66
CA GLY A 115 0.21 -6.92 -11.80
C GLY A 115 -0.34 -7.53 -10.50
N ALA A 116 0.39 -7.41 -9.39
CA ALA A 116 -0.03 -7.99 -8.12
C ALA A 116 -1.27 -7.26 -7.58
N GLN A 117 -2.30 -8.02 -7.21
CA GLN A 117 -3.55 -7.47 -6.66
C GLN A 117 -3.83 -8.03 -5.27
N VAL A 118 -4.37 -7.19 -4.40
CA VAL A 118 -4.87 -7.56 -3.08
C VAL A 118 -6.32 -7.13 -3.02
N MET A 119 -7.23 -8.07 -2.79
CA MET A 119 -8.68 -7.79 -2.69
C MET A 119 -9.24 -7.04 -3.91
N GLY A 120 -8.73 -7.34 -5.12
CA GLY A 120 -9.14 -6.70 -6.38
C GLY A 120 -8.61 -5.28 -6.60
N MET A 121 -7.79 -4.75 -5.68
CA MET A 121 -7.05 -3.50 -5.89
C MET A 121 -5.59 -3.82 -6.23
N PRO A 122 -4.95 -3.08 -7.15
CA PRO A 122 -3.53 -3.27 -7.43
C PRO A 122 -2.72 -2.95 -6.18
N MET A 123 -1.67 -3.75 -5.93
CA MET A 123 -0.83 -3.65 -4.73
C MET A 123 -0.23 -2.24 -4.58
N THR A 124 0.04 -1.55 -5.69
CA THR A 124 0.51 -0.17 -5.72
C THR A 124 -0.48 0.80 -5.07
N ASP A 125 -1.78 0.66 -5.34
CA ASP A 125 -2.82 1.53 -4.78
C ASP A 125 -3.04 1.24 -3.30
N VAL A 126 -2.94 -0.04 -2.91
CA VAL A 126 -3.01 -0.45 -1.50
C VAL A 126 -1.87 0.18 -0.69
N ILE A 127 -0.63 0.13 -1.20
CA ILE A 127 0.52 0.75 -0.54
C ILE A 127 0.35 2.27 -0.48
N ARG A 128 -0.10 2.91 -1.57
CA ARG A 128 -0.34 4.36 -1.63
C ARG A 128 -1.36 4.79 -0.58
N GLN A 129 -2.49 4.10 -0.47
CA GLN A 129 -3.54 4.43 0.49
C GLN A 129 -3.05 4.23 1.94
N ALA A 130 -2.31 3.15 2.20
CA ALA A 130 -1.75 2.87 3.51
C ALA A 130 -0.73 3.93 3.98
N ILE A 131 0.03 4.53 3.05
CA ILE A 131 0.98 5.60 3.38
C ILE A 131 0.28 6.96 3.55
N ALA A 132 -0.73 7.24 2.72
CA ALA A 132 -1.46 8.51 2.77
C ALA A 132 -2.27 8.67 4.07
N ASP A 133 -2.96 7.62 4.51
CA ASP A 133 -3.69 7.60 5.78
C ASP A 133 -3.65 6.20 6.42
N PRO A 134 -2.64 5.91 7.27
CA PRO A 134 -2.49 4.60 7.91
C PRO A 134 -3.66 4.21 8.81
N THR A 135 -4.37 5.20 9.39
CA THR A 135 -5.44 4.95 10.35
C THR A 135 -6.71 4.59 9.62
N ALA A 136 -7.11 5.39 8.63
CA ALA A 136 -8.27 5.10 7.79
C ALA A 136 -8.09 3.79 7.02
N PHE A 137 -6.88 3.52 6.52
CA PHE A 137 -6.58 2.24 5.86
C PHE A 137 -6.76 1.04 6.80
N ARG A 138 -6.28 1.14 8.06
CA ARG A 138 -6.45 0.07 9.06
C ARG A 138 -7.91 -0.17 9.39
N GLU A 139 -8.70 0.90 9.54
CA GLU A 139 -10.15 0.80 9.79
C GLU A 139 -10.88 0.13 8.63
N ASP A 140 -10.58 0.51 7.38
CA ASP A 140 -11.19 -0.11 6.20
C ASP A 140 -10.82 -1.60 6.10
N MET A 141 -9.57 -1.95 6.39
CA MET A 141 -9.12 -3.35 6.42
C MET A 141 -9.81 -4.16 7.53
N MET A 142 -10.02 -3.60 8.72
CA MET A 142 -10.77 -4.26 9.79
C MET A 142 -12.24 -4.47 9.42
N ARG A 143 -12.87 -3.46 8.79
CA ARG A 143 -14.25 -3.55 8.31
C ARG A 143 -14.41 -4.64 7.26
N ARG A 144 -13.55 -4.65 6.24
CA ARG A 144 -13.56 -5.69 5.19
C ARG A 144 -13.26 -7.07 5.75
N GLY A 145 -12.35 -7.18 6.73
CA GLY A 145 -12.07 -8.42 7.45
C GLY A 145 -13.32 -8.97 8.14
N ALA A 146 -14.08 -8.12 8.82
CA ALA A 146 -15.34 -8.49 9.46
C ALA A 146 -16.41 -8.93 8.44
N GLU A 147 -16.54 -8.22 7.32
CA GLU A 147 -17.45 -8.58 6.22
C GLU A 147 -17.10 -9.94 5.60
N MET A 148 -15.82 -10.21 5.37
CA MET A 148 -15.36 -11.49 4.81
C MET A 148 -15.60 -12.65 5.79
N GLN A 149 -15.39 -12.41 7.09
CA GLN A 149 -15.66 -13.40 8.12
C GLN A 149 -17.16 -13.72 8.22
N GLN A 150 -18.02 -12.70 8.07
CA GLN A 150 -19.48 -12.88 7.99
C GLN A 150 -19.89 -13.65 6.73
N GLN A 151 -19.27 -13.40 5.57
CA GLN A 151 -19.54 -14.17 4.36
C GLN A 151 -19.14 -15.65 4.50
N VAL A 152 -18.00 -15.95 5.13
CA VAL A 152 -17.57 -17.33 5.39
C VAL A 152 -18.52 -18.03 6.36
N LEU A 153 -18.95 -17.35 7.44
CA LEU A 153 -19.94 -17.87 8.37
C LEU A 153 -21.31 -18.10 7.71
N GLY A 154 -21.76 -17.18 6.85
CA GLY A 154 -22.99 -17.32 6.07
C GLY A 154 -22.94 -18.48 5.07
N ALA A 155 -21.81 -18.63 4.35
CA ALA A 155 -21.61 -19.74 3.41
C ALA A 155 -21.53 -21.10 4.11
N MET A 156 -20.92 -21.17 5.30
CA MET A 156 -20.90 -22.39 6.12
C MET A 156 -22.30 -22.76 6.64
N GLN A 157 -23.10 -21.78 7.07
CA GLN A 157 -24.47 -22.02 7.54
C GLN A 157 -25.42 -22.40 6.39
N ALA A 158 -25.26 -21.81 5.20
CA ALA A 158 -26.02 -22.17 4.00
C ALA A 158 -25.69 -23.59 3.52
N GLY A 159 -24.40 -23.96 3.49
CA GLY A 159 -23.96 -25.33 3.16
C GLY A 159 -24.46 -26.37 4.15
N GLN A 160 -24.50 -26.04 5.45
CA GLN A 160 -25.03 -26.94 6.50
C GLN A 160 -26.55 -27.09 6.44
N THR A 161 -27.31 -26.06 6.07
CA THR A 161 -28.78 -26.13 5.99
C THR A 161 -29.25 -26.88 4.73
N GLN A 162 -28.55 -26.76 3.60
CA GLN A 162 -28.83 -27.56 2.40
C GLN A 162 -28.46 -29.04 2.58
N GLN A 163 -27.31 -29.34 3.21
CA GLN A 163 -26.91 -30.72 3.52
C GLN A 163 -27.75 -31.37 4.64
N ALA A 164 -28.39 -30.57 5.48
CA ALA A 164 -29.37 -31.05 6.44
C ALA A 164 -30.74 -31.28 5.80
N ALA A 165 -31.09 -30.63 4.69
CA ALA A 165 -32.40 -30.79 4.07
C ALA A 165 -32.57 -32.08 3.26
N ASP A 166 -31.48 -32.66 2.74
CA ASP A 166 -31.56 -33.83 1.85
C ASP A 166 -31.46 -35.17 2.63
N PRO A 167 -32.54 -35.96 2.72
CA PRO A 167 -32.54 -37.22 3.46
C PRO A 167 -31.61 -38.27 2.85
N ILE A 168 -31.35 -38.21 1.53
CA ILE A 168 -30.48 -39.16 0.82
C ILE A 168 -29.00 -38.95 1.23
N ASP A 169 -28.52 -37.71 1.28
CA ASP A 169 -27.14 -37.39 1.67
C ASP A 169 -26.83 -37.77 3.13
N ARG A 170 -27.85 -37.77 4.01
CA ARG A 170 -27.69 -38.24 5.40
C ARG A 170 -27.50 -39.76 5.45
N LEU A 171 -28.22 -40.50 4.61
CA LEU A 171 -28.10 -41.96 4.53
C LEU A 171 -26.73 -42.38 3.99
N GLU A 172 -26.19 -41.66 2.99
CA GLU A 172 -24.85 -41.92 2.44
C GLU A 172 -23.75 -41.72 3.50
N ARG A 173 -23.83 -40.64 4.30
CA ARG A 173 -22.90 -40.42 5.42
C ARG A 173 -22.99 -41.47 6.50
N LEU A 174 -24.20 -41.93 6.82
CA LEU A 174 -24.38 -43.00 7.80
C LEU A 174 -23.78 -44.32 7.30
N ALA A 175 -23.90 -44.61 6.01
CA ALA A 175 -23.28 -45.80 5.41
C ALA A 175 -21.75 -45.71 5.49
N ALA A 176 -21.18 -44.53 5.19
CA ALA A 176 -19.74 -44.30 5.31
C ALA A 176 -19.20 -44.39 6.76
N LEU A 177 -20.01 -44.02 7.77
CA LEU A 177 -19.65 -44.16 9.19
C LEU A 177 -19.70 -45.61 9.67
N LYS A 178 -20.67 -46.39 9.20
CA LYS A 178 -20.76 -47.83 9.43
C LYS A 178 -19.59 -48.57 8.79
N ASP A 179 -19.24 -48.26 7.54
CA ASP A 179 -18.09 -48.88 6.85
C ASP A 179 -16.74 -48.59 7.53
N ARG A 180 -16.65 -47.45 8.23
CA ARG A 180 -15.49 -47.10 9.06
C ARG A 180 -15.51 -47.74 10.46
N GLY A 181 -16.55 -48.51 10.79
CA GLY A 181 -16.72 -49.16 12.09
C GLY A 181 -17.00 -48.21 13.24
N LEU A 182 -17.41 -46.97 12.95
CA LEU A 182 -17.74 -45.94 13.97
C LEU A 182 -19.21 -46.00 14.41
N LEU A 183 -20.05 -46.72 13.66
CA LEU A 183 -21.44 -47.01 13.99
C LEU A 183 -21.66 -48.52 13.95
N THR A 184 -22.38 -49.02 14.94
CA THR A 184 -22.89 -50.39 14.93
C THR A 184 -24.09 -50.52 13.99
N ASP A 185 -24.37 -51.73 13.53
CA ASP A 185 -25.49 -52.02 12.64
C ASP A 185 -26.84 -51.59 13.23
N GLU A 186 -27.00 -51.73 14.55
CA GLU A 186 -28.21 -51.32 15.28
C GLU A 186 -28.37 -49.80 15.32
N GLU A 187 -27.29 -49.06 15.54
CA GLU A 187 -27.30 -47.59 15.52
C GLU A 187 -27.59 -47.03 14.13
N PHE A 188 -27.08 -47.71 13.10
CA PHE A 188 -27.33 -47.34 11.71
C PHE A 188 -28.81 -47.51 11.34
N GLU A 189 -29.42 -48.64 11.66
CA GLU A 189 -30.84 -48.90 11.36
C GLU A 189 -31.79 -47.99 12.15
N GLN A 190 -31.45 -47.66 13.40
CA GLN A 190 -32.22 -46.67 14.19
C GLN A 190 -32.20 -45.28 13.55
N GLN A 191 -31.03 -44.81 13.11
CA GLN A 191 -30.93 -43.48 12.47
C GLN A 191 -31.59 -43.44 11.08
N LYS A 192 -31.47 -44.52 10.32
CA LYS A 192 -32.13 -44.66 9.00
C LYS A 192 -33.66 -44.60 9.12
N ARG A 193 -34.28 -45.29 10.08
CA ARG A 193 -35.73 -45.20 10.34
C ARG A 193 -36.16 -43.79 10.72
N LYS A 194 -35.37 -43.12 11.57
CA LYS A 194 -35.62 -41.73 11.98
C LYS A 194 -35.56 -40.73 10.82
N ILE A 195 -34.76 -41.00 9.78
CA ILE A 195 -34.66 -40.16 8.58
C ILE A 195 -35.79 -40.46 7.58
N LEU A 196 -36.24 -41.72 7.51
CA LEU A 196 -37.32 -42.17 6.62
C LEU A 196 -38.74 -41.97 7.17
N GLY A 197 -38.88 -41.70 8.48
CA GLY A 197 -40.14 -41.28 9.10
C GLY A 197 -41.10 -42.41 9.49
N ASP A 198 -40.58 -43.63 9.72
CA ASP A 198 -41.30 -44.78 10.27
C ASP A 198 -41.05 -44.98 11.77
#